data_AF-W7UN02-F1
#
_entry.id   AF-W7UN02-F1
#
_cell.length_a   1.000
_cell.length_b   1.000
_cell.length_c   1.000
_cell.angle_alpha   90.00
_cell.angle_beta   90.00
_cell.angle_gamma   90.00
#
_symmetry.space_group_name_H-M   'P 1'
#
loop_
_entity.id
_entity.type
_entity.pdbx_description
1 polymer ?
#
loop_
_entity_poly.entity_id
_entity_poly.type
_entity_poly.pdbx_seq_one_letter_code
_entity_poly.pdbx_strand_id
1 'polypeptide(L)'
;MKCNIVKDLLPLYCDNLTSEDSNEEIEKHLSECADCKAVYESMNKKEENIEVPEKDVKPLKKVKKRTKLKIIATVLGTAVVLFGVFMFVFWGVVPINSEKLHYTVEVKEVKTYMAKSDELDENGEYIMEYRTEFSDDFYPIPEGVKVKTEKWIDFEFTGDCSCTNERTDSKYVPFVNDKGVNDFILHEHLWIYPVVKLPFDDRGKYPNQYLWGTNDVKEGSTLTIHYRDKTETIDLYKLYQDTVKNQK
;
A
#
# COMPACT_ATOMS: atom_id res chain seq x y z
N MET A 1 -52.66 -73.56 -15.21
CA MET A 1 -53.05 -72.55 -14.20
C MET A 1 -54.40 -71.88 -14.54
N LYS A 2 -55.16 -71.34 -13.57
CA LYS A 2 -56.41 -70.58 -13.85
C LYS A 2 -56.07 -69.12 -14.20
N CYS A 3 -56.74 -68.54 -15.20
CA CYS A 3 -56.44 -67.19 -15.70
C CYS A 3 -56.46 -66.09 -14.62
N ASN A 4 -57.37 -66.18 -13.63
CA ASN A 4 -57.43 -65.20 -12.53
C ASN A 4 -56.15 -65.22 -11.69
N ILE A 5 -55.59 -66.40 -11.42
CA ILE A 5 -54.35 -66.55 -10.64
C ILE A 5 -53.17 -65.99 -11.43
N VAL A 6 -53.13 -66.21 -12.75
CA VAL A 6 -52.08 -65.62 -13.59
C VAL A 6 -52.17 -64.10 -13.60
N LYS A 7 -53.38 -63.53 -13.76
CA LYS A 7 -53.58 -62.07 -13.73
C LYS A 7 -53.18 -61.42 -12.40
N ASP A 8 -53.41 -62.11 -11.28
CA ASP A 8 -52.99 -61.63 -9.95
C ASP A 8 -51.47 -61.65 -9.78
N LEU A 9 -50.78 -62.61 -10.41
CA LEU A 9 -49.33 -62.76 -10.33
C LEU A 9 -48.56 -62.01 -11.43
N LEU A 10 -49.22 -61.60 -12.52
CA LEU A 10 -48.60 -60.91 -13.66
C LEU A 10 -47.81 -59.65 -13.28
N PRO A 11 -48.28 -58.77 -12.37
CA PRO A 11 -47.50 -57.62 -11.93
C PRO A 11 -46.19 -58.03 -11.25
N LEU A 12 -46.24 -59.03 -10.36
CA LEU A 12 -45.07 -59.56 -9.66
C LEU A 12 -44.10 -60.26 -10.63
N TYR A 13 -44.63 -60.92 -11.66
CA TYR A 13 -43.83 -61.52 -12.74
C TYR A 13 -43.14 -60.45 -13.59
N CYS A 14 -43.81 -59.35 -13.94
CA CYS A 14 -43.20 -58.22 -14.66
C CYS A 14 -42.07 -57.57 -13.85
N ASP A 15 -42.21 -57.53 -12.52
CA ASP A 15 -41.19 -57.02 -11.59
C ASP A 15 -40.09 -58.06 -11.25
N ASN A 16 -40.13 -59.26 -11.83
CA ASN A 16 -39.23 -60.40 -11.55
C ASN A 16 -39.18 -60.84 -10.07
N LEU A 17 -40.33 -60.79 -9.38
CA LEU A 17 -40.46 -61.13 -7.96
C LEU A 17 -41.14 -62.48 -7.69
N THR A 18 -41.34 -63.29 -8.73
CA THR A 18 -41.93 -64.64 -8.67
C THR A 18 -40.85 -65.73 -8.67
N SER A 19 -41.15 -66.90 -8.05
CA SER A 19 -40.23 -68.04 -8.03
C SER A 19 -40.10 -68.70 -9.41
N GLU A 20 -38.99 -69.42 -9.66
CA GLU A 20 -38.75 -70.13 -10.93
C GLU A 20 -39.90 -71.10 -11.27
N ASP A 21 -40.37 -71.90 -10.30
CA ASP A 21 -41.53 -72.80 -10.47
C ASP A 21 -42.81 -72.05 -10.92
N SER A 22 -43.00 -70.81 -10.44
CA SER A 22 -44.15 -69.98 -10.82
C SER A 22 -43.97 -69.37 -12.21
N ASN A 23 -42.73 -69.06 -12.59
CA ASN A 23 -42.41 -68.49 -13.90
C ASN A 23 -42.70 -69.48 -15.03
N GLU A 24 -42.29 -70.74 -14.88
CA GLU A 24 -42.55 -71.79 -15.88
C GLU A 24 -44.05 -71.99 -16.13
N GLU A 25 -44.84 -72.02 -15.06
CA GLU A 25 -46.30 -72.17 -15.16
C GLU A 25 -47.00 -70.94 -15.77
N ILE A 26 -46.49 -69.73 -15.49
CA ILE A 26 -47.00 -68.48 -16.07
C ILE A 26 -46.65 -68.41 -17.56
N GLU A 27 -45.41 -68.73 -17.96
CA GLU A 27 -44.96 -68.72 -19.36
C GLU A 27 -45.74 -69.72 -20.21
N LYS A 28 -45.93 -70.94 -19.71
CA LYS A 28 -46.76 -71.95 -20.36
C LYS A 28 -48.19 -71.43 -20.56
N HIS A 29 -48.78 -70.80 -19.53
CA HIS A 29 -50.13 -70.24 -19.64
C HIS A 29 -50.22 -69.05 -20.61
N LEU A 30 -49.20 -68.19 -20.68
CA LEU A 30 -49.13 -67.08 -21.62
C LEU A 30 -49.01 -67.56 -23.08
N SER A 31 -48.42 -68.74 -23.30
CA SER A 31 -48.36 -69.37 -24.62
C SER A 31 -49.71 -69.94 -25.10
N GLU A 32 -50.54 -70.39 -24.16
CA GLU A 32 -51.84 -71.04 -24.45
C GLU A 32 -53.03 -70.07 -24.36
N CYS A 33 -52.91 -68.93 -23.66
CA CYS A 33 -54.01 -67.99 -23.40
C CYS A 33 -53.73 -66.58 -23.96
N ALA A 34 -54.42 -66.23 -25.05
CA ALA A 34 -54.33 -64.92 -25.69
C ALA A 34 -54.76 -63.75 -24.78
N ASP A 35 -55.76 -63.96 -23.93
CA ASP A 35 -56.27 -62.92 -23.02
C ASP A 35 -55.24 -62.52 -21.97
N CYS A 36 -54.53 -63.50 -21.39
CA CYS A 36 -53.48 -63.24 -20.41
C CYS A 36 -52.25 -62.60 -21.07
N LYS A 37 -51.93 -63.00 -22.31
CA LYS A 37 -50.86 -62.39 -23.10
C LYS A 37 -51.10 -60.91 -23.40
N ALA A 38 -52.33 -60.54 -23.78
CA ALA A 38 -52.68 -59.14 -24.02
C ALA A 38 -52.52 -58.27 -22.76
N VAL A 39 -52.87 -58.82 -21.58
CA VAL A 39 -52.68 -58.13 -20.29
C VAL A 39 -51.20 -57.95 -19.98
N TYR A 40 -50.39 -59.00 -20.16
CA TYR A 40 -48.93 -58.93 -19.98
C TYR A 40 -48.29 -57.85 -20.89
N GLU A 41 -48.63 -57.83 -22.18
CA GLU A 41 -48.11 -56.85 -23.14
C GLU A 41 -48.55 -55.41 -22.79
N SER A 42 -49.73 -55.22 -22.21
CA SER A 42 -50.20 -53.90 -21.77
C SER A 42 -49.44 -53.39 -20.53
N MET A 43 -49.00 -54.30 -19.66
CA MET A 43 -48.24 -53.97 -18.45
C MET A 43 -46.77 -53.72 -18.77
N ASN A 44 -46.17 -54.52 -19.65
CA ASN A 44 -44.79 -54.37 -20.12
C ASN A 44 -44.60 -53.16 -21.06
N LYS A 45 -45.67 -52.44 -21.40
CA LYS A 45 -45.66 -51.21 -22.22
C LYS A 45 -45.39 -49.92 -21.44
N LYS A 46 -45.02 -49.99 -20.16
CA LYS A 46 -44.37 -48.91 -19.42
C LYS A 46 -42.91 -49.35 -19.26
N GLU A 47 -41.95 -48.90 -20.05
CA GLU A 47 -41.36 -47.55 -19.99
C GLU A 47 -40.73 -47.17 -21.35
N GLU A 48 -41.52 -46.74 -22.32
CA GLU A 48 -40.98 -45.90 -23.39
C GLU A 48 -41.07 -44.43 -22.97
N ASN A 49 -39.94 -43.94 -22.46
CA ASN A 49 -39.47 -42.57 -22.59
C ASN A 49 -40.41 -41.45 -22.07
N ILE A 50 -40.51 -41.32 -20.74
CA ILE A 50 -40.82 -40.00 -20.17
C ILE A 50 -39.52 -39.19 -20.23
N GLU A 51 -39.30 -38.50 -21.35
CA GLU A 51 -38.31 -37.42 -21.41
C GLU A 51 -38.76 -36.35 -20.42
N VAL A 52 -38.12 -36.31 -19.25
CA VAL A 52 -38.18 -35.15 -18.36
C VAL A 52 -37.63 -33.98 -19.19
N PRO A 53 -38.41 -32.95 -19.53
CA PRO A 53 -37.87 -31.83 -20.27
C PRO A 53 -36.77 -31.24 -19.39
N GLU A 54 -35.54 -31.14 -19.91
CA GLU A 54 -34.46 -30.38 -19.29
C GLU A 54 -35.04 -29.00 -18.95
N LYS A 55 -35.40 -28.79 -17.68
CA LYS A 55 -35.84 -27.49 -17.19
C LYS A 55 -34.76 -26.51 -17.59
N ASP A 56 -35.11 -25.64 -18.52
CA ASP A 56 -34.25 -24.63 -19.13
C ASP A 56 -33.55 -23.84 -18.01
N VAL A 57 -32.35 -24.27 -17.62
CA VAL A 57 -31.55 -23.72 -16.51
C VAL A 57 -30.82 -22.44 -16.92
N LYS A 58 -31.02 -21.98 -18.17
CA LYS A 58 -30.47 -20.74 -18.73
C LYS A 58 -30.86 -19.48 -17.93
N PRO A 59 -32.10 -19.30 -17.44
CA PRO A 59 -32.48 -18.14 -16.63
C PRO A 59 -31.73 -18.11 -15.29
N LEU A 60 -31.60 -19.26 -14.62
CA LEU A 60 -30.93 -19.39 -13.33
C LEU A 60 -29.43 -19.12 -13.41
N LYS A 61 -28.77 -19.55 -14.50
CA LYS A 61 -27.35 -19.24 -14.75
C LYS A 61 -27.12 -17.73 -14.96
N LYS A 62 -28.04 -17.04 -15.65
CA LYS A 62 -27.97 -15.59 -15.90
C LYS A 62 -28.15 -14.76 -14.63
N VAL A 63 -29.08 -15.15 -13.75
CA VAL A 63 -29.29 -14.50 -12.45
C VAL A 63 -28.08 -14.71 -11.54
N LYS A 64 -27.55 -15.93 -11.42
CA LYS A 64 -26.33 -16.21 -10.65
C LYS A 64 -25.12 -15.39 -11.13
N LYS A 65 -24.94 -15.21 -12.44
CA LYS A 65 -23.84 -14.40 -13.00
C LYS A 65 -24.00 -12.91 -12.69
N ARG A 66 -25.22 -12.36 -12.78
CA ARG A 66 -25.51 -10.95 -12.42
C ARG A 66 -25.31 -10.70 -10.92
N THR A 67 -25.75 -11.61 -10.06
CA THR A 67 -25.55 -11.49 -8.61
C THR A 67 -24.07 -11.61 -8.24
N LYS A 68 -23.32 -12.55 -8.85
CA LYS A 68 -21.86 -12.65 -8.67
C LYS A 68 -21.13 -11.38 -9.10
N LEU A 69 -21.51 -10.78 -10.24
CA LEU A 69 -20.90 -9.54 -10.72
C LEU A 69 -21.18 -8.36 -9.77
N LYS A 70 -22.40 -8.27 -9.23
CA LYS A 70 -22.74 -7.28 -8.20
C LYS A 70 -21.94 -7.46 -6.92
N ILE A 71 -21.80 -8.70 -6.45
CA ILE A 71 -20.99 -9.02 -5.26
C ILE A 71 -19.52 -8.65 -5.48
N ILE A 72 -18.95 -9.03 -6.63
CA ILE A 72 -17.56 -8.68 -6.98
C ILE A 72 -17.40 -7.16 -7.05
N ALA A 73 -18.34 -6.45 -7.67
CA ALA A 73 -18.30 -4.99 -7.74
C ALA A 73 -18.40 -4.33 -6.35
N THR A 74 -19.25 -4.85 -5.46
CA THR A 74 -19.34 -4.34 -4.08
C THR A 74 -18.06 -4.63 -3.29
N VAL A 75 -17.48 -5.83 -3.42
CA VAL A 75 -16.24 -6.20 -2.73
C VAL A 75 -15.06 -5.34 -3.20
N LEU A 76 -14.91 -5.16 -4.52
CA LEU A 76 -13.92 -4.27 -5.10
C LEU A 76 -14.13 -2.82 -4.67
N GLY A 77 -15.38 -2.34 -4.69
CA GLY A 77 -15.73 -1.00 -4.21
C GLY A 77 -15.31 -0.79 -2.76
N THR A 78 -15.65 -1.74 -1.88
CA THR A 78 -15.24 -1.67 -0.46
C THR A 78 -13.73 -1.76 -0.29
N ALA A 79 -13.04 -2.59 -1.07
CA ALA A 79 -11.59 -2.73 -0.99
C ALA A 79 -10.88 -1.43 -1.43
N VAL A 80 -11.37 -0.77 -2.48
CA VAL A 80 -10.83 0.52 -2.94
C VAL A 80 -11.02 1.60 -1.88
N VAL A 81 -12.19 1.67 -1.24
CA VAL A 81 -12.45 2.64 -0.16
C VAL A 81 -11.54 2.38 1.04
N LEU A 82 -11.42 1.12 1.48
CA LEU A 82 -10.55 0.75 2.60
C LEU A 82 -9.08 1.03 2.28
N PHE A 83 -8.65 0.75 1.05
CA PHE A 83 -7.30 1.07 0.59
C PHE A 83 -7.06 2.58 0.56
N GLY A 84 -8.03 3.39 0.08
CA GLY A 84 -7.93 4.85 0.10
C GLY A 84 -7.80 5.41 1.53
N VAL A 85 -8.60 4.90 2.47
CA VAL A 85 -8.50 5.29 3.89
C VAL A 85 -7.14 4.85 4.48
N PHE A 86 -6.68 3.64 4.18
CA PHE A 86 -5.38 3.15 4.61
C PHE A 86 -4.25 4.06 4.09
N MET A 87 -4.24 4.37 2.80
CA MET A 87 -3.26 5.30 2.22
C MET A 87 -3.32 6.67 2.90
N PHE A 88 -4.50 7.22 3.15
CA PHE A 88 -4.65 8.52 3.81
C PHE A 88 -4.10 8.53 5.25
N VAL A 89 -4.36 7.47 6.03
CA VAL A 89 -3.92 7.36 7.43
C VAL A 89 -2.41 7.11 7.52
N PHE A 90 -1.86 6.27 6.65
CA PHE A 90 -0.47 5.84 6.74
C PHE A 90 0.51 6.77 6.01
N TRP A 91 0.07 7.43 4.93
CA TRP A 91 0.89 8.40 4.20
C TRP A 91 0.77 9.84 4.71
N GLY A 92 -0.09 10.08 5.70
CA GLY A 92 -0.09 11.31 6.50
C GLY A 92 -0.08 12.58 5.65
N VAL A 93 -1.02 12.77 4.73
CA VAL A 93 -1.03 13.92 3.80
C VAL A 93 -1.46 15.25 4.45
N VAL A 94 -1.74 15.26 5.76
CA VAL A 94 -2.22 16.44 6.49
C VAL A 94 -1.14 16.91 7.45
N PRO A 95 -0.56 18.11 7.25
CA PRO A 95 0.48 18.62 8.13
C PRO A 95 0.02 18.74 9.58
N ILE A 96 0.99 18.82 10.49
CA ILE A 96 0.73 19.09 11.90
C ILE A 96 0.19 20.51 12.09
N ASN A 97 -0.62 20.70 13.13
CA ASN A 97 -1.10 22.03 13.51
C ASN A 97 0.05 22.83 14.15
N SER A 98 0.11 24.14 13.92
CA SER A 98 1.14 25.01 14.46
C SER A 98 1.26 25.00 15.98
N GLU A 99 0.18 24.82 16.72
CA GLU A 99 0.21 24.73 18.19
C GLU A 99 0.90 23.46 18.72
N LYS A 100 1.06 22.43 17.88
CA LYS A 100 1.60 21.11 18.24
C LYS A 100 3.00 20.86 17.70
N LEU A 101 3.60 21.84 17.03
CA LEU A 101 4.94 21.73 16.49
C LEU A 101 5.81 22.82 17.11
N HIS A 102 6.73 22.37 17.94
CA HIS A 102 7.72 23.24 18.58
C HIS A 102 9.03 23.10 17.84
N TYR A 103 9.83 24.16 17.78
CA TYR A 103 11.19 24.07 17.27
C TYR A 103 12.15 24.95 18.06
N THR A 104 13.38 24.49 18.18
CA THR A 104 14.52 25.29 18.64
C THR A 104 15.44 25.58 17.48
N VAL A 105 16.14 26.71 17.55
CA VAL A 105 17.08 27.13 16.51
C VAL A 105 18.47 27.25 17.12
N GLU A 106 19.42 26.54 16.54
CA GLU A 106 20.84 26.66 16.86
C GLU A 106 21.55 27.35 15.68
N VAL A 107 22.36 28.35 15.99
CA VAL A 107 23.13 29.10 15.00
C VAL A 107 24.60 29.03 15.36
N LYS A 108 25.45 28.67 14.39
CA LYS A 108 26.89 28.56 14.58
C LYS A 108 27.67 28.99 13.34
N GLU A 109 28.87 29.51 13.55
CA GLU A 109 29.85 29.73 12.48
C GLU A 109 30.75 28.51 12.43
N VAL A 110 30.82 27.88 11.25
CA VAL A 110 31.58 26.65 11.05
C VAL A 110 32.67 26.90 10.03
N LYS A 111 33.91 26.57 10.37
CA LYS A 111 35.02 26.58 9.40
C LYS A 111 34.95 25.33 8.54
N THR A 112 34.99 25.53 7.23
CA THR A 112 34.95 24.47 6.23
C THR A 112 36.10 24.62 5.24
N TYR A 113 36.59 23.49 4.72
CA TYR A 113 37.77 23.48 3.87
C TYR A 113 37.83 22.20 3.02
N MET A 114 38.60 22.24 1.93
CA MET A 114 38.83 21.07 1.07
C MET A 114 40.16 20.42 1.45
N ALA A 115 40.13 19.17 1.91
CA ALA A 115 41.32 18.38 2.21
C ALA A 115 41.53 17.31 1.14
N LYS A 116 42.76 16.79 1.03
CA LYS A 116 43.02 15.59 0.23
C LYS A 116 42.59 14.37 1.05
N SER A 117 41.84 13.48 0.44
CA SER A 117 41.55 12.15 0.99
C SER A 117 42.85 11.34 1.09
N ASP A 118 42.85 10.39 2.02
CA ASP A 118 43.89 9.35 2.10
C ASP A 118 43.73 8.31 0.97
N GLU A 119 42.56 8.27 0.33
CA GLU A 119 42.25 7.43 -0.81
C GLU A 119 42.53 8.14 -2.14
N LEU A 120 43.08 7.39 -3.10
CA LEU A 120 43.28 7.84 -4.48
C LEU A 120 42.12 7.34 -5.35
N ASP A 121 41.77 8.11 -6.38
CA ASP A 121 40.79 7.67 -7.38
C ASP A 121 41.35 6.54 -8.28
N GLU A 122 40.52 6.00 -9.18
CA GLU A 122 40.91 4.93 -10.11
C GLU A 122 42.11 5.30 -11.01
N ASN A 123 42.40 6.60 -11.16
CA ASN A 123 43.49 7.13 -11.98
C ASN A 123 44.74 7.44 -11.14
N GLY A 124 44.71 7.23 -9.82
CA GLY A 124 45.81 7.54 -8.90
C GLY A 124 45.91 9.02 -8.53
N GLU A 125 44.87 9.82 -8.76
CA GLU A 125 44.78 11.21 -8.35
C GLU A 125 44.18 11.34 -6.95
N TYR A 126 44.54 12.41 -6.23
CA TYR A 126 43.99 12.68 -4.91
C TYR A 126 42.52 13.08 -5.01
N ILE A 127 41.67 12.41 -4.25
CA ILE A 127 40.28 12.83 -4.08
C ILE A 127 40.27 14.05 -3.16
N MET A 128 39.55 15.11 -3.55
CA MET A 128 39.35 16.28 -2.70
C MET A 128 38.06 16.12 -1.90
N GLU A 129 38.17 16.11 -0.58
CA GLU A 129 37.05 15.97 0.36
C GLU A 129 36.68 17.29 1.00
N TYR A 130 35.38 17.53 1.12
CA TYR A 130 34.85 18.63 1.92
C TYR A 130 34.88 18.27 3.40
N ARG A 131 35.52 19.09 4.22
CA ARG A 131 35.66 18.90 5.66
C ARG A 131 35.22 20.12 6.46
N THR A 132 34.85 19.89 7.71
CA THR A 132 34.40 20.90 8.67
C THR A 132 35.24 20.82 9.95
N GLU A 133 35.28 21.87 10.74
CA GLU A 133 36.04 21.84 12.01
C GLU A 133 35.50 20.84 13.05
N PHE A 134 34.27 20.34 12.90
CA PHE A 134 33.69 19.29 13.76
C PHE A 134 33.93 17.86 13.22
N SER A 135 34.18 17.70 11.91
CA SER A 135 34.45 16.37 11.35
C SER A 135 35.85 15.88 11.67
N ASP A 136 36.77 16.80 11.97
CA ASP A 136 38.17 16.51 12.27
C ASP A 136 38.48 16.72 13.76
N ASP A 137 37.60 16.33 14.69
CA ASP A 137 37.83 16.44 16.15
C ASP A 137 39.19 15.86 16.61
N PHE A 138 39.85 15.03 15.78
CA PHE A 138 41.17 14.46 16.00
C PHE A 138 42.34 15.16 15.26
N TYR A 139 42.08 16.01 14.27
CA TYR A 139 43.10 16.62 13.40
C TYR A 139 42.90 18.14 13.23
N PRO A 140 43.93 18.97 13.49
CA PRO A 140 43.83 20.39 13.20
C PRO A 140 43.73 20.65 11.69
N ILE A 141 43.05 21.74 11.32
CA ILE A 141 42.93 22.18 9.93
C ILE A 141 44.33 22.28 9.30
N PRO A 142 44.63 21.58 8.19
CA PRO A 142 45.95 21.56 7.59
C PRO A 142 46.44 22.94 7.14
N GLU A 143 47.73 23.23 7.34
CA GLU A 143 48.33 24.48 6.90
C GLU A 143 48.33 24.61 5.36
N GLY A 144 47.98 25.79 4.86
CA GLY A 144 47.98 26.09 3.42
C GLY A 144 46.65 25.81 2.70
N VAL A 145 45.64 25.26 3.40
CA VAL A 145 44.31 25.06 2.82
C VAL A 145 43.49 26.35 2.89
N LYS A 146 42.69 26.62 1.84
CA LYS A 146 41.72 27.71 1.84
C LYS A 146 40.53 27.35 2.73
N VAL A 147 40.46 28.00 3.89
CA VAL A 147 39.34 27.87 4.84
C VAL A 147 38.27 28.90 4.50
N LYS A 148 37.02 28.45 4.45
CA LYS A 148 35.81 29.27 4.36
C LYS A 148 35.08 29.20 5.70
N THR A 149 34.53 30.32 6.17
CA THR A 149 33.63 30.32 7.33
C THR A 149 32.21 30.36 6.82
N GLU A 150 31.42 29.34 7.15
CA GLU A 150 30.04 29.19 6.74
C GLU A 150 29.09 29.42 7.91
N LYS A 151 27.94 30.03 7.60
CA LYS A 151 26.88 30.33 8.56
C LYS A 151 25.92 29.15 8.60
N TRP A 152 25.92 28.40 9.70
CA TRP A 152 25.02 27.26 9.89
C TRP A 152 23.82 27.66 10.73
N ILE A 153 22.65 27.16 10.33
CA ILE A 153 21.42 27.23 11.12
C ILE A 153 20.79 25.84 11.13
N ASP A 154 20.56 25.34 12.33
CA ASP A 154 19.91 24.07 12.58
C ASP A 154 18.58 24.32 13.32
N PHE A 155 17.51 23.68 12.85
CA PHE A 155 16.20 23.64 13.46
C PHE A 155 15.94 22.22 14.00
N GLU A 156 15.73 22.10 15.31
CA GLU A 156 15.27 20.87 15.91
C GLU A 156 13.76 20.97 16.16
N PHE A 157 12.99 20.31 15.31
CA PHE A 157 11.54 20.24 15.42
C PHE A 157 11.13 19.11 16.36
N THR A 158 10.16 19.37 17.24
CA THR A 158 9.53 18.39 18.12
C THR A 158 8.02 18.50 18.01
N GLY A 159 7.38 17.43 17.54
CA GLY A 159 5.93 17.34 17.45
C GLY A 159 5.29 16.75 18.71
N ASP A 160 4.16 17.31 19.13
CA ASP A 160 3.29 16.78 20.19
C ASP A 160 2.45 15.60 19.66
N CYS A 161 3.14 14.57 19.16
CA CYS A 161 2.56 13.34 18.60
C CYS A 161 3.51 12.15 18.77
N SER A 162 3.02 10.93 18.48
CA SER A 162 3.81 9.69 18.65
C SER A 162 5.03 9.61 17.73
N CYS A 163 4.84 9.94 16.45
CA CYS A 163 5.88 10.01 15.45
C CYS A 163 5.61 11.17 14.51
N THR A 164 6.66 11.68 13.89
CA THR A 164 6.58 12.62 12.78
C THR A 164 7.12 11.99 11.50
N ASN A 165 6.70 12.51 10.37
CA ASN A 165 7.33 12.29 9.08
C ASN A 165 7.38 13.63 8.37
N GLU A 166 8.38 13.83 7.53
CA GLU A 166 8.61 15.09 6.84
C GLU A 166 8.50 14.92 5.33
N ARG A 167 8.25 16.04 4.68
CA ARG A 167 8.50 16.21 3.25
C ARG A 167 9.15 17.55 3.06
N THR A 168 10.19 17.59 2.24
CA THR A 168 10.87 18.81 1.82
C THR A 168 10.75 19.02 0.32
N ASP A 169 10.79 20.28 -0.09
CA ASP A 169 10.95 20.70 -1.48
C ASP A 169 11.93 21.88 -1.52
N SER A 170 13.10 21.63 -2.09
CA SER A 170 14.24 22.56 -2.08
C SER A 170 14.37 23.23 -3.44
N LYS A 171 14.31 24.56 -3.46
CA LYS A 171 14.56 25.36 -4.66
C LYS A 171 15.85 26.16 -4.51
N TYR A 172 16.80 25.88 -5.40
CA TYR A 172 18.07 26.58 -5.47
C TYR A 172 18.05 27.61 -6.60
N VAL A 173 18.14 28.89 -6.25
CA VAL A 173 18.19 29.99 -7.22
C VAL A 173 19.65 30.37 -7.44
N PRO A 174 20.19 30.30 -8.67
CA PRO A 174 21.58 30.64 -8.93
C PRO A 174 21.84 32.11 -8.63
N PHE A 175 22.90 32.36 -7.86
CA PHE A 175 23.45 33.67 -7.61
C PHE A 175 24.55 33.96 -8.64
N VAL A 176 24.29 34.95 -9.49
CA VAL A 176 25.21 35.38 -10.55
C VAL A 176 25.91 36.66 -10.10
N ASN A 177 27.23 36.64 -10.08
CA ASN A 177 28.05 37.84 -9.92
C ASN A 177 28.90 38.07 -11.18
N ASP A 178 29.73 39.10 -11.18
CA ASP A 178 30.58 39.50 -12.32
C ASP A 178 31.55 38.40 -12.83
N LYS A 179 31.72 37.31 -12.07
CA LYS A 179 32.55 36.13 -12.40
C LYS A 179 31.74 34.91 -12.85
N GLY A 180 30.41 35.00 -12.96
CA GLY A 180 29.51 33.90 -13.38
C GLY A 180 28.52 33.44 -12.29
N VAL A 181 27.95 32.23 -12.43
CA VAL A 181 27.19 31.59 -11.33
C VAL A 181 28.20 31.13 -10.30
N ASN A 182 28.16 31.71 -9.10
CA ASN A 182 29.14 31.40 -8.06
C ASN A 182 28.53 30.66 -6.88
N ASP A 183 27.21 30.71 -6.72
CA ASP A 183 26.53 30.11 -5.58
C ASP A 183 25.01 29.97 -5.80
N PHE A 184 24.29 29.46 -4.80
CA PHE A 184 22.82 29.34 -4.83
C PHE A 184 22.16 29.92 -3.57
N ILE A 185 21.00 30.53 -3.76
CA ILE A 185 20.09 30.95 -2.68
C ILE A 185 19.08 29.82 -2.47
N LEU A 186 18.93 29.38 -1.22
CA LEU A 186 18.03 28.29 -0.84
C LEU A 186 16.64 28.83 -0.49
N HIS A 187 15.62 28.30 -1.14
CA HIS A 187 14.23 28.39 -0.69
C HIS A 187 13.71 27.00 -0.39
N GLU A 188 13.57 26.69 0.89
CA GLU A 188 13.10 25.40 1.37
C GLU A 188 11.61 25.47 1.71
N HIS A 189 10.85 24.47 1.28
CA HIS A 189 9.49 24.22 1.77
C HIS A 189 9.46 22.94 2.60
N LEU A 190 8.95 23.03 3.83
CA LEU A 190 8.90 21.92 4.78
C LEU A 190 7.46 21.64 5.21
N TRP A 191 7.09 20.37 5.17
CA TRP A 191 5.84 19.85 5.73
C TRP A 191 6.17 18.76 6.74
N ILE A 192 5.64 18.87 7.96
CA ILE A 192 5.78 17.85 9.00
C ILE A 192 4.41 17.27 9.30
N TYR A 193 4.31 15.95 9.31
CA TYR A 193 3.07 15.19 9.41
C TYR A 193 3.10 14.29 10.66
N PRO A 194 2.03 14.26 11.47
CA PRO A 194 1.92 13.30 12.56
C PRO A 194 1.64 11.91 11.98
N VAL A 195 2.37 10.90 12.45
CA VAL A 195 2.21 9.50 12.04
C VAL A 195 2.02 8.61 13.27
N VAL A 196 1.21 7.57 13.10
CA VAL A 196 1.01 6.55 14.14
C VAL A 196 2.24 5.64 14.18
N LYS A 197 2.82 5.45 15.36
CA LYS A 197 3.91 4.50 15.56
C LYS A 197 3.41 3.07 15.34
N LEU A 198 4.00 2.35 14.39
CA LEU A 198 3.70 0.93 14.20
C LEU A 198 4.55 0.06 15.13
N PRO A 199 4.07 -1.15 15.51
CA PRO A 199 4.81 -2.03 16.43
C PRO A 199 6.14 -2.53 15.87
N PHE A 200 6.35 -2.42 14.56
CA PHE A 200 7.59 -2.77 13.84
C PHE A 200 8.34 -1.52 13.33
N ASP A 201 7.99 -0.34 13.83
CA ASP A 201 8.63 0.93 13.46
C ASP A 201 9.89 1.18 14.31
N ASP A 202 11.06 1.11 13.68
CA ASP A 202 12.39 1.19 14.28
C ASP A 202 13.01 2.60 14.22
N ARG A 203 12.18 3.65 14.07
CA ARG A 203 12.57 5.08 13.98
C ARG A 203 13.27 5.69 15.22
N GLY A 204 13.97 4.88 16.00
CA GLY A 204 14.87 5.33 17.06
C GLY A 204 14.17 5.81 18.33
N LYS A 205 14.94 6.50 19.17
CA LYS A 205 14.55 6.91 20.52
C LYS A 205 13.59 8.11 20.54
N TYR A 206 13.68 8.99 19.55
CA TYR A 206 12.91 10.24 19.47
C TYR A 206 12.18 10.35 18.12
N PRO A 207 11.19 9.48 17.84
CA PRO A 207 10.55 9.41 16.52
C PRO A 207 9.62 10.60 16.21
N ASN A 208 9.42 11.51 17.16
CA ASN A 208 8.67 12.75 17.02
C ASN A 208 9.58 13.98 16.85
N GLN A 209 10.90 13.77 16.76
CA GLN A 209 11.88 14.82 16.51
C GLN A 209 12.39 14.75 15.07
N TYR A 210 12.61 15.92 14.48
CA TYR A 210 13.18 16.06 13.14
C TYR A 210 14.20 17.19 13.14
N LEU A 211 15.42 16.89 12.70
CA LEU A 211 16.48 17.88 12.55
C LEU A 211 16.57 18.31 11.10
N TRP A 212 16.47 19.61 10.86
CA TRP A 212 16.71 20.21 9.56
C TRP A 212 17.71 21.33 9.71
N GLY A 213 18.68 21.42 8.81
CA GLY A 213 19.68 22.47 8.87
C GLY A 213 20.20 22.82 7.49
N THR A 214 20.79 24.00 7.39
CA THR A 214 21.47 24.44 6.17
C THR A 214 22.74 25.19 6.53
N ASN A 215 23.76 24.97 5.72
CA ASN A 215 25.02 25.67 5.78
C ASN A 215 25.05 26.86 4.81
N ASP A 216 25.99 27.77 5.07
CA ASP A 216 26.27 28.94 4.22
C ASP A 216 25.03 29.80 3.89
N VAL A 217 24.26 30.14 4.94
CA VAL A 217 23.04 30.94 4.81
C VAL A 217 23.34 32.32 4.20
N LYS A 218 22.63 32.64 3.12
CA LYS A 218 22.76 33.87 2.34
C LYS A 218 21.54 34.77 2.46
N GLU A 219 21.73 36.05 2.18
CA GLU A 219 20.63 37.00 2.08
C GLU A 219 19.62 36.55 1.03
N GLY A 220 18.34 36.52 1.41
CA GLY A 220 17.26 35.99 0.59
C GLY A 220 16.98 34.49 0.77
N SER A 221 17.81 33.74 1.49
CA SER A 221 17.50 32.34 1.81
C SER A 221 16.30 32.24 2.78
N THR A 222 15.36 31.35 2.48
CA THR A 222 14.12 31.22 3.26
C THR A 222 13.79 29.77 3.58
N LEU A 223 13.22 29.54 4.76
CA LEU A 223 12.54 28.31 5.13
C LEU A 223 11.04 28.59 5.24
N THR A 224 10.21 27.89 4.48
CA THR A 224 8.75 27.98 4.56
C THR A 224 8.18 26.71 5.18
N ILE A 225 7.58 26.84 6.35
CA ILE A 225 6.93 25.75 7.07
C ILE A 225 5.43 25.79 6.78
N HIS A 226 4.89 24.67 6.30
CA HIS A 226 3.48 24.50 5.98
C HIS A 226 2.79 23.70 7.08
N TYR A 227 1.98 24.39 7.88
CA TYR A 227 1.12 23.78 8.89
C TYR A 227 -0.25 23.47 8.31
N ARG A 228 -1.07 22.79 9.09
CA ARG A 228 -2.47 22.55 8.73
C ARG A 228 -3.30 23.83 8.67
N ASP A 229 -3.02 24.74 9.59
CA ASP A 229 -3.80 25.94 9.91
C ASP A 229 -3.21 27.22 9.32
N LYS A 230 -1.90 27.24 9.04
CA LYS A 230 -1.19 28.40 8.49
C LYS A 230 0.06 27.98 7.70
N THR A 231 0.67 28.96 7.03
CA THR A 231 2.01 28.84 6.45
C THR A 231 2.89 29.95 7.03
N GLU A 232 4.11 29.62 7.40
CA GLU A 232 5.09 30.55 7.97
C GLU A 232 6.36 30.54 7.14
N THR A 233 6.85 31.72 6.73
CA THR A 233 8.12 31.85 6.01
C THR A 233 9.11 32.59 6.87
N ILE A 234 10.24 31.95 7.10
CA ILE A 234 11.36 32.43 7.92
C ILE A 234 12.48 32.88 6.99
N ASP A 235 12.91 34.14 7.15
CA ASP A 235 14.14 34.64 6.54
C ASP A 235 15.34 34.14 7.36
N LEU A 236 16.08 33.20 6.77
CA LEU A 236 17.17 32.51 7.46
C LEU A 236 18.34 33.45 7.73
N TYR A 237 18.61 34.38 6.81
CA TYR A 237 19.71 35.32 6.96
C TYR A 237 19.45 36.33 8.07
N LYS A 238 18.22 36.84 8.12
CA LYS A 238 17.79 37.74 9.18
C LYS A 238 17.80 37.01 10.54
N LEU A 239 17.28 35.79 10.58
CA LEU A 239 17.28 34.97 11.80
C LEU A 239 18.71 34.73 12.32
N TYR A 240 19.64 34.41 11.43
CA TYR A 240 21.06 34.32 11.77
C TYR A 240 21.57 35.61 12.42
N GLN A 241 21.35 36.75 11.75
CA GLN A 241 21.85 38.04 12.24
C GLN A 241 21.27 38.41 13.61
N ASP A 242 19.98 38.19 13.82
CA ASP A 242 19.30 38.52 15.06
C ASP A 242 19.76 37.60 16.21
N THR A 243 19.98 36.32 15.93
CA THR A 243 20.48 35.34 16.91
C THR A 243 21.92 35.65 17.32
N VAL A 244 22.80 35.94 16.36
CA VAL A 244 24.20 36.31 16.65
C VAL A 244 24.30 37.63 17.41
N LYS A 245 23.43 38.61 17.13
CA LYS A 245 23.38 39.88 17.89
C LYS A 245 22.97 39.66 19.35
N ASN A 246 22.02 38.77 19.61
CA ASN A 246 21.54 38.50 20.97
C ASN A 246 22.52 37.67 21.83
N GLN A 247 23.53 37.05 21.20
CA GLN A 247 24.59 36.30 21.89
C GLN A 247 25.82 37.17 22.25
N LYS A 248 25.88 38.42 21.78
CA LYS A 248 26.96 39.39 22.08
C LYS A 248 26.53 40.40 23.14
#